data_AF-A0A0K0FR95-F1
#
_entry.id   AF-A0A0K0FR95-F1
#
_cell.length_a   1.000
_cell.length_b   1.000
_cell.length_c   1.000
_cell.angle_alpha   90.00
_cell.angle_beta   90.00
_cell.angle_gamma   90.00
#
_symmetry.space_group_name_H-M   'P 1'
#
loop_
_entity.id
_entity.type
_entity.pdbx_description
1 polymer ?
#
loop_
_entity_poly.entity_id
_entity_poly.type
_entity_poly.pdbx_seq_one_letter_code
_entity_poly.pdbx_strand_id
1 'polypeptide(L)'
;MSLEEVEEEIQKNLHLIDPDSLLSKNDIKSCANTVLEKGWQVSGNLGQIKSVVFKLIEISLPAAKLIKNKISMSWIKNIATFDSLKGNNIESHLNRLKFIFEIEEVVAINKKISFTALTVDEYVSQYIKDMKASHKTSWEVFTAKLKLKYSGQLSQDMAREEVKNFKIEERNFRADAEVLYKTYRTAYQNRDEIEIIEKAQELLARNHRVWDHIQRNMSCYSDFMEMVASVDAFLKSEMKRVNIVGRVDNRKMMMQCNFCKLKGHKESECNKKAGNCFACGSSGHRMKECPKRGDSSLVKKEVRRVNKITTNGGYLLK
;
A
#
# COMPACT_ATOMS: atom_id res chain seq x y z
N MET A 1 66.09 9.40 3.37
CA MET A 1 64.68 9.74 3.10
C MET A 1 64.14 10.45 4.32
N SER A 2 63.37 11.52 4.12
CA SER A 2 62.61 12.16 5.20
C SER A 2 61.46 11.25 5.66
N LEU A 3 60.90 11.51 6.85
CA LEU A 3 59.72 10.78 7.33
C LEU A 3 58.53 10.90 6.37
N GLU A 4 58.34 12.09 5.80
CA GLU A 4 57.27 12.39 4.86
C GLU A 4 57.40 11.57 3.56
N GLU A 5 58.63 11.40 3.04
CA GLU A 5 58.90 10.56 1.87
C GLU A 5 58.57 9.08 2.13
N VAL A 6 58.92 8.57 3.32
CA VAL A 6 58.62 7.18 3.71
C VAL A 6 57.12 6.97 3.93
N GLU A 7 56.43 7.93 4.57
CA GLU A 7 54.97 7.89 4.73
C GLU A 7 54.25 7.87 3.37
N GLU A 8 54.66 8.74 2.43
CA GLU A 8 54.07 8.79 1.09
C GLU A 8 54.30 7.48 0.32
N GLU A 9 55.47 6.87 0.47
CA GLU A 9 55.80 5.61 -0.21
C GLU A 9 55.09 4.40 0.40
N ILE A 10 54.93 4.34 1.73
CA ILE A 10 54.06 3.36 2.39
C ILE A 10 52.61 3.55 1.94
N GLN A 11 52.13 4.79 1.83
CA GLN A 11 50.77 5.09 1.42
C GLN A 11 50.51 4.72 -0.05
N LYS A 12 51.47 4.94 -0.95
CA LYS A 12 51.41 4.48 -2.35
C LYS A 12 51.33 2.95 -2.44
N ASN A 13 52.06 2.25 -1.57
CA ASN A 13 52.09 0.79 -1.52
C ASN A 13 51.05 0.19 -0.56
N LEU A 14 50.16 1.00 0.03
CA LEU A 14 49.24 0.58 1.08
C LEU A 14 48.35 -0.58 0.61
N HIS A 15 47.86 -0.52 -0.63
CA HIS A 15 47.06 -1.58 -1.24
C HIS A 15 47.78 -2.95 -1.33
N LEU A 16 49.11 -2.96 -1.36
CA LEU A 16 49.91 -4.20 -1.34
C LEU A 16 50.14 -4.69 0.09
N ILE A 17 50.15 -3.78 1.05
CA ILE A 17 50.52 -4.03 2.45
C ILE A 17 49.29 -4.37 3.30
N ASP A 18 48.19 -3.65 3.09
CA ASP A 18 46.87 -3.79 3.73
C ASP A 18 45.77 -3.57 2.67
N PRO A 19 45.25 -4.66 2.07
CA PRO A 19 44.25 -4.58 1.00
C PRO A 19 42.95 -3.88 1.43
N ASP A 20 42.64 -3.92 2.71
CA ASP A 20 41.39 -3.40 3.28
C ASP A 20 41.53 -1.95 3.77
N SER A 21 42.73 -1.36 3.67
CA SER A 21 43.05 0.04 4.02
C SER A 21 42.54 0.47 5.40
N LEU A 22 42.76 -0.36 6.41
CA LEU A 22 42.29 -0.16 7.78
C LEU A 22 43.24 0.73 8.61
N LEU A 23 44.44 1.04 8.11
CA LEU A 23 45.43 1.85 8.82
C LEU A 23 45.02 3.33 8.90
N SER A 24 45.03 3.88 10.11
CA SER A 24 44.90 5.32 10.31
C SER A 24 46.20 6.04 9.93
N LYS A 25 46.14 7.37 9.73
CA LYS A 25 47.33 8.19 9.48
C LYS A 25 48.39 8.05 10.59
N ASN A 26 47.96 7.83 11.83
CA ASN A 26 48.88 7.64 12.96
C ASN A 26 49.59 6.27 12.89
N ASP A 27 48.90 5.24 12.39
CA ASP A 27 49.49 3.90 12.22
C ASP A 27 50.51 3.90 11.08
N ILE A 28 50.21 4.61 9.98
CA ILE A 28 51.15 4.82 8.86
C ILE A 28 52.40 5.53 9.36
N LYS A 29 52.25 6.60 10.15
CA LYS A 29 53.36 7.32 10.77
C LYS A 29 54.18 6.45 11.73
N SER A 30 53.52 5.61 12.53
CA SER A 30 54.21 4.65 13.42
C SER A 30 55.01 3.60 12.64
N CYS A 31 54.44 3.10 11.52
CA CYS A 31 55.14 2.22 10.60
C CYS A 31 56.36 2.91 9.97
N ALA A 32 56.19 4.14 9.48
CA ALA A 32 57.26 4.90 8.83
C ALA A 32 58.45 5.16 9.78
N ASN A 33 58.18 5.51 11.04
CA ASN A 33 59.21 5.64 12.07
C ASN A 33 59.96 4.31 12.30
N THR A 34 59.24 3.19 12.38
CA THR A 34 59.87 1.87 12.56
C THR A 34 60.75 1.49 11.36
N VAL A 35 60.32 1.81 10.14
CA VAL A 35 61.08 1.59 8.90
C VAL A 35 62.38 2.40 8.91
N LEU A 36 62.31 3.67 9.31
CA LEU A 36 63.47 4.56 9.41
C LEU A 36 64.46 4.12 10.50
N GLU A 37 63.98 3.77 11.69
CA GLU A 37 64.81 3.29 12.79
C GLU A 37 65.58 2.00 12.44
N LYS A 38 64.99 1.15 11.59
CA LYS A 38 65.60 -0.09 11.13
C LYS A 38 66.46 0.07 9.87
N GLY A 39 66.49 1.27 9.28
CA GLY A 39 67.21 1.55 8.04
C GLY A 39 66.68 0.77 6.83
N TRP A 40 65.39 0.43 6.81
CA TRP A 40 64.78 -0.36 5.75
C TRP A 40 64.43 0.49 4.54
N GLN A 41 64.74 0.00 3.34
CA GLN A 41 64.19 0.53 2.09
C GLN A 41 62.79 -0.07 1.84
N VAL A 42 61.79 0.77 1.57
CA VAL A 42 60.37 0.37 1.45
C VAL A 42 60.17 -0.67 0.35
N SER A 43 60.74 -0.43 -0.83
CA SER A 43 60.62 -1.32 -2.00
C SER A 43 61.32 -2.68 -1.82
N GLY A 44 62.40 -2.74 -1.04
CA GLY A 44 63.19 -3.96 -0.82
C GLY A 44 62.71 -4.84 0.34
N ASN A 45 61.92 -4.28 1.27
CA ASN A 45 61.58 -4.94 2.55
C ASN A 45 60.06 -5.07 2.78
N LEU A 46 59.26 -5.05 1.71
CA LEU A 46 57.79 -5.15 1.75
C LEU A 46 57.28 -6.29 2.65
N GLY A 47 57.91 -7.46 2.66
CA GLY A 47 57.50 -8.58 3.52
C GLY A 47 57.68 -8.29 5.02
N GLN A 48 58.76 -7.60 5.40
CA GLN A 48 59.03 -7.23 6.79
C GLN A 48 58.13 -6.08 7.24
N ILE A 49 57.87 -5.11 6.35
CA ILE A 49 56.94 -4.00 6.57
C ILE A 49 55.52 -4.53 6.77
N LYS A 50 55.08 -5.50 5.95
CA LYS A 50 53.81 -6.21 6.17
C LYS A 50 53.74 -6.84 7.55
N SER A 51 54.80 -7.49 8.01
CA SER A 51 54.82 -8.11 9.34
C SER A 51 54.66 -7.08 10.47
N VAL A 52 55.29 -5.91 10.35
CA VAL A 52 55.15 -4.81 11.31
C VAL A 52 53.74 -4.24 11.29
N VAL A 53 53.18 -4.02 10.10
CA VAL A 53 51.79 -3.55 9.92
C VAL A 53 50.80 -4.53 10.53
N PHE A 54 50.94 -5.83 10.27
CA PHE A 54 50.10 -6.86 10.86
C PHE A 54 50.16 -6.86 12.38
N LYS A 55 51.34 -6.66 12.98
CA LYS A 55 51.47 -6.55 14.44
C LYS A 55 50.81 -5.29 15.00
N LEU A 56 50.94 -4.16 14.32
CA LEU A 56 50.29 -2.90 14.73
C LEU A 56 48.76 -3.01 14.64
N ILE A 57 48.27 -3.64 13.57
CA ILE A 57 46.85 -4.00 13.39
C ILE A 57 46.40 -4.96 14.50
N GLU A 58 47.17 -6.01 14.82
CA GLU A 58 46.83 -6.96 15.87
C GLU A 58 46.80 -6.32 17.28
N ILE A 59 47.66 -5.34 17.53
CA ILE A 59 47.71 -4.56 18.78
C ILE A 59 46.57 -3.53 18.87
N SER A 60 46.08 -2.99 17.75
CA SER A 60 44.91 -2.11 17.71
C SER A 60 43.57 -2.86 17.64
N LEU A 61 43.59 -4.16 17.30
CA LEU A 61 42.43 -5.07 17.26
C LEU A 61 41.92 -5.71 18.57
N PRO A 62 42.41 -5.44 19.81
CA PRO A 62 41.77 -6.00 21.02
C PRO A 62 40.28 -5.64 21.13
N ALA A 63 39.87 -4.51 20.53
CA ALA A 63 38.46 -4.12 20.43
C ALA A 63 37.66 -4.97 19.42
N ALA A 64 38.26 -5.41 18.31
CA ALA A 64 37.57 -6.17 17.26
C ALA A 64 37.33 -7.65 17.64
N LYS A 65 38.21 -8.27 18.44
CA LYS A 65 37.95 -9.60 19.03
C LYS A 65 36.84 -9.58 20.09
N LEU A 66 36.63 -8.45 20.78
CA LEU A 66 35.48 -8.26 21.69
C LEU A 66 34.17 -7.96 20.94
N ILE A 67 34.23 -7.38 19.74
CA ILE A 67 33.05 -7.15 18.89
C ILE A 67 32.54 -8.46 18.25
N LYS A 68 33.41 -9.42 17.90
CA LYS A 68 32.97 -10.72 17.34
C LYS A 68 32.04 -11.53 18.27
N ASN A 69 32.10 -11.32 19.58
CA ASN A 69 31.21 -12.02 20.53
C ASN A 69 29.95 -11.20 20.91
N LYS A 70 29.76 -9.99 20.36
CA LYS A 70 28.64 -9.11 20.72
C LYS A 70 28.00 -8.37 19.55
N ILE A 71 28.21 -8.79 18.30
CA ILE A 71 27.28 -8.46 17.20
C ILE A 71 26.05 -9.36 17.37
N SER A 72 25.25 -8.96 18.36
CA SER A 72 24.00 -9.58 18.76
C SER A 72 22.92 -9.21 17.75
N MET A 73 22.53 -10.12 16.84
CA MET A 73 21.20 -10.23 16.20
C MET A 73 20.56 -8.94 15.63
N SER A 74 21.30 -7.83 15.49
CA SER A 74 20.69 -6.51 15.38
C SER A 74 20.20 -6.25 13.95
N TRP A 75 20.89 -6.81 12.96
CA TRP A 75 20.51 -6.71 11.56
C TRP A 75 19.21 -7.46 11.29
N ILE A 76 19.06 -8.66 11.87
CA ILE A 76 17.86 -9.49 11.71
C ILE A 76 16.62 -8.80 12.30
N LYS A 77 16.76 -8.11 13.43
CA LYS A 77 15.66 -7.35 14.05
C LYS A 77 15.16 -6.18 13.18
N ASN A 78 15.98 -5.70 12.26
CA ASN A 78 15.65 -4.57 11.38
C ASN A 78 15.15 -5.02 9.99
N ILE A 79 15.05 -6.32 9.74
CA ILE A 79 14.46 -6.82 8.50
C ILE A 79 12.95 -6.73 8.64
N ALA A 80 12.28 -6.10 7.67
CA ALA A 80 10.84 -6.12 7.60
C ALA A 80 10.34 -7.57 7.45
N THR A 81 9.36 -7.96 8.25
CA THR A 81 8.73 -9.28 8.14
C THR A 81 8.12 -9.47 6.75
N PHE A 82 8.47 -10.56 6.08
CA PHE A 82 7.82 -10.93 4.82
C PHE A 82 6.38 -11.33 5.09
N ASP A 83 5.47 -10.64 4.42
CA ASP A 83 4.03 -10.84 4.51
C ASP A 83 3.53 -11.45 3.21
N SER A 84 3.32 -12.76 3.24
CA SER A 84 2.77 -13.55 2.15
C SER A 84 1.39 -13.04 1.72
N LEU A 85 0.63 -12.42 2.64
CA LEU A 85 -0.70 -11.88 2.36
C LEU A 85 -0.69 -10.70 1.39
N LYS A 86 0.46 -10.01 1.24
CA LYS A 86 0.60 -8.86 0.34
C LYS A 86 0.86 -9.24 -1.12
N GLY A 87 0.96 -10.54 -1.44
CA GLY A 87 1.27 -10.99 -2.81
C GLY A 87 2.68 -10.65 -3.29
N ASN A 88 3.57 -10.24 -2.38
CA ASN A 88 4.97 -9.98 -2.75
C ASN A 88 5.71 -11.29 -3.01
N ASN A 89 6.65 -11.28 -3.97
CA ASN A 89 7.52 -12.42 -4.22
C ASN A 89 8.51 -12.60 -3.05
N ILE A 90 8.57 -13.81 -2.47
CA ILE A 90 9.47 -14.13 -1.35
C ILE A 90 10.96 -14.03 -1.74
N GLU A 91 11.28 -14.10 -3.03
CA GLU A 91 12.64 -14.06 -3.55
C GLU A 91 13.43 -12.83 -3.10
N SER A 92 12.82 -11.64 -3.16
CA SER A 92 13.49 -10.40 -2.71
C SER A 92 13.86 -10.46 -1.23
N HIS A 93 13.00 -11.06 -0.40
CA HIS A 93 13.27 -11.28 1.03
C HIS A 93 14.39 -12.28 1.26
N LEU A 94 14.37 -13.42 0.55
CA LEU A 94 15.39 -14.46 0.65
C LEU A 94 16.77 -13.96 0.20
N ASN A 95 16.84 -13.11 -0.82
CA ASN A 95 18.10 -12.52 -1.27
C ASN A 95 18.68 -11.57 -0.22
N ARG A 96 17.82 -10.78 0.47
CA ARG A 96 18.25 -9.94 1.58
C ARG A 96 18.76 -10.76 2.77
N LEU A 97 18.09 -11.87 3.10
CA LEU A 97 18.56 -12.79 4.13
C LEU A 97 19.89 -13.45 3.75
N LYS A 98 20.05 -13.86 2.50
CA LYS A 98 21.29 -14.46 2.00
C LYS A 98 22.48 -13.51 2.21
N PHE A 99 22.33 -12.25 1.83
CA PHE A 99 23.33 -11.21 2.04
C PHE A 99 23.69 -11.04 3.53
N ILE A 100 22.69 -11.05 4.41
CA ILE A 100 22.91 -10.93 5.86
C ILE A 100 23.63 -12.16 6.41
N PHE A 101 23.30 -13.37 5.94
CA PHE A 101 24.00 -14.58 6.36
C PHE A 101 25.45 -14.61 5.89
N GLU A 102 25.77 -14.01 4.76
CA GLU A 102 27.15 -13.86 4.27
C GLU A 102 27.94 -12.88 5.17
N ILE A 103 27.36 -11.72 5.51
CA ILE A 103 27.99 -10.73 6.40
C ILE A 103 28.18 -11.28 7.82
N GLU A 104 27.18 -11.97 8.36
CA GLU A 104 27.23 -12.53 9.72
C GLU A 104 27.91 -13.91 9.79
N GLU A 105 28.51 -14.38 8.68
CA GLU A 105 29.20 -15.68 8.58
C GLU A 105 28.34 -16.85 9.10
N VAL A 106 27.03 -16.82 8.84
CA VAL A 106 26.10 -17.88 9.29
C VAL A 106 26.27 -19.10 8.39
N VAL A 107 27.11 -20.05 8.81
CA VAL A 107 27.38 -21.27 8.01
C VAL A 107 26.29 -22.33 8.19
N ALA A 108 25.81 -22.53 9.42
CA ALA A 108 24.91 -23.64 9.75
C ALA A 108 23.51 -23.48 9.12
N ILE A 109 23.09 -24.47 8.31
CA ILE A 109 21.78 -24.45 7.61
C ILE A 109 20.59 -24.31 8.56
N ASN A 110 20.61 -25.00 9.70
CA ASN A 110 19.53 -24.92 10.68
C ASN A 110 19.36 -23.50 11.23
N LYS A 111 20.45 -22.74 11.40
CA LYS A 111 20.36 -21.33 11.82
C LYS A 111 19.74 -20.47 10.73
N LYS A 112 20.14 -20.64 9.46
CA LYS A 112 19.53 -19.93 8.32
C LYS A 112 18.02 -20.18 8.22
N ILE A 113 17.59 -21.43 8.38
CA ILE A 113 16.17 -21.81 8.37
C ILE A 113 15.43 -21.14 9.53
N SER A 114 15.97 -21.20 10.76
CA SER A 114 15.36 -20.55 11.93
C SER A 114 15.23 -19.04 11.75
N PHE A 115 16.26 -18.37 11.21
CA PHE A 115 16.18 -16.93 10.92
C PHE A 115 15.17 -16.59 9.85
N THR A 116 15.05 -17.44 8.82
CA THR A 116 14.00 -17.27 7.82
C THR A 116 12.62 -17.39 8.47
N ALA A 117 12.40 -18.40 9.33
CA ALA A 117 11.12 -18.61 10.01
C ALA A 117 10.73 -17.48 10.99
N LEU A 118 11.70 -16.70 11.49
CA LEU A 118 11.48 -15.54 12.37
C LEU A 118 11.22 -14.23 11.61
N THR A 119 11.56 -14.18 10.32
CA THR A 119 11.48 -12.96 9.50
C THR A 119 10.37 -13.04 8.44
N VAL A 120 9.51 -14.05 8.55
CA VAL A 120 8.32 -14.25 7.70
C VAL A 120 7.07 -14.27 8.58
N ASP A 121 5.89 -14.10 8.00
CA ASP A 121 4.63 -14.22 8.72
C ASP A 121 4.37 -15.64 9.28
N GLU A 122 3.30 -15.76 10.07
CA GLU A 122 2.95 -17.01 10.75
C GLU A 122 2.63 -18.17 9.78
N TYR A 123 2.01 -17.91 8.62
CA TYR A 123 1.67 -18.94 7.64
C TYR A 123 2.91 -19.54 6.99
N VAL A 124 3.82 -18.68 6.56
CA VAL A 124 5.10 -19.11 5.96
C VAL A 124 5.96 -19.78 7.02
N SER A 125 5.98 -19.26 8.25
CA SER A 125 6.72 -19.85 9.38
C SER A 125 6.21 -21.25 9.70
N GLN A 126 4.89 -21.44 9.77
CA GLN A 126 4.28 -22.76 9.98
C GLN A 126 4.59 -23.73 8.84
N TYR A 127 4.52 -23.27 7.59
CA TYR A 127 4.93 -24.08 6.44
C TYR A 127 6.41 -24.48 6.50
N ILE A 128 7.30 -23.60 6.95
CA ILE A 128 8.72 -23.92 7.16
C ILE A 128 8.88 -24.99 8.24
N LYS A 129 8.11 -24.92 9.34
CA LYS A 129 8.14 -25.95 10.41
C LYS A 129 7.71 -27.31 9.86
N ASP A 130 6.60 -27.37 9.14
CA ASP A 130 6.02 -28.61 8.61
C ASP A 130 6.75 -29.18 7.38
N MET A 131 7.71 -28.44 6.83
CA MET A 131 8.48 -28.87 5.68
C MET A 131 9.35 -30.11 5.99
N LYS A 132 9.28 -31.10 5.10
CA LYS A 132 10.06 -32.37 5.16
C LYS A 132 11.56 -32.12 5.33
N ALA A 133 12.23 -32.97 6.09
CA ALA A 133 13.68 -32.89 6.33
C ALA A 133 14.51 -32.94 5.02
N SER A 134 14.03 -33.68 4.00
CA SER A 134 14.67 -33.75 2.67
C SER A 134 14.77 -32.40 1.97
N HIS A 135 13.90 -31.44 2.29
CA HIS A 135 13.91 -30.09 1.71
C HIS A 135 14.71 -29.09 2.55
N LYS A 136 15.23 -29.51 3.72
CA LYS A 136 16.01 -28.69 4.67
C LYS A 136 17.51 -29.03 4.66
N THR A 137 17.96 -29.80 3.67
CA THR A 137 19.35 -30.29 3.55
C THR A 137 20.32 -29.22 3.09
N SER A 138 19.92 -28.35 2.17
CA SER A 138 20.72 -27.25 1.66
C SER A 138 19.89 -25.97 1.57
N TRP A 139 20.58 -24.83 1.56
CA TRP A 139 19.94 -23.51 1.47
C TRP A 139 19.25 -23.33 0.11
N GLU A 140 19.83 -23.88 -0.95
CA GLU A 140 19.36 -23.82 -2.33
C GLU A 140 18.05 -24.60 -2.48
N VAL A 141 18.00 -25.83 -1.96
CA VAL A 141 16.79 -26.66 -1.99
C VAL A 141 15.66 -26.02 -1.18
N PHE A 142 16.00 -25.51 0.02
CA PHE A 142 15.06 -24.83 0.89
C PHE A 142 14.45 -23.58 0.24
N THR A 143 15.31 -22.71 -0.30
CA THR A 143 14.87 -21.46 -0.95
C THR A 143 14.11 -21.73 -2.25
N ALA A 144 14.53 -22.70 -3.06
CA ALA A 144 13.79 -23.09 -4.27
C ALA A 144 12.36 -23.54 -3.94
N LYS A 145 12.18 -24.31 -2.85
CA LYS A 145 10.86 -24.76 -2.42
C LYS A 145 9.98 -23.61 -1.91
N LEU A 146 10.56 -22.63 -1.22
CA LEU A 146 9.86 -21.42 -0.80
C LEU A 146 9.48 -20.55 -2.00
N LYS A 147 10.41 -20.31 -2.94
CA LYS A 147 10.14 -19.55 -4.18
C LYS A 147 9.02 -20.19 -5.00
N LEU A 148 9.00 -21.52 -5.10
CA LEU A 148 7.94 -22.22 -5.83
C LEU A 148 6.55 -22.00 -5.22
N LYS A 149 6.46 -21.95 -3.88
CA LYS A 149 5.17 -21.79 -3.18
C LYS A 149 4.75 -20.33 -3.04
N TYR A 150 5.70 -19.42 -2.89
CA TYR A 150 5.50 -18.00 -2.61
C TYR A 150 6.18 -17.10 -3.65
N SER A 151 6.03 -17.44 -4.93
CA SER A 151 6.60 -16.70 -6.08
C SER A 151 5.98 -15.31 -6.30
N GLY A 152 5.07 -14.86 -5.43
CA GLY A 152 4.30 -13.62 -5.58
C GLY A 152 2.98 -13.82 -6.33
N GLN A 153 2.64 -15.05 -6.74
CA GLN A 153 1.26 -15.37 -7.08
C GLN A 153 0.47 -15.50 -5.78
N LEU A 154 -0.58 -14.68 -5.64
CA LEU A 154 -1.52 -14.77 -4.54
C LEU A 154 -2.04 -16.22 -4.49
N SER A 155 -1.90 -16.89 -3.34
CA SER A 155 -2.38 -18.28 -3.26
C SER A 155 -3.88 -18.31 -3.54
N GLN A 156 -4.37 -19.38 -4.16
CA GLN A 156 -5.78 -19.47 -4.54
C GLN A 156 -6.71 -19.26 -3.33
N ASP A 157 -6.36 -19.84 -2.18
CA ASP A 157 -7.17 -19.72 -0.97
C ASP A 157 -7.17 -18.30 -0.39
N MET A 158 -6.04 -17.60 -0.47
CA MET A 158 -5.98 -16.19 -0.06
C MET A 158 -6.74 -15.29 -1.03
N ALA A 159 -6.62 -15.54 -2.34
CA ALA A 159 -7.39 -14.83 -3.34
C ALA A 159 -8.90 -14.98 -3.09
N ARG A 160 -9.35 -16.17 -2.69
CA ARG A 160 -10.75 -16.39 -2.29
C ARG A 160 -11.13 -15.55 -1.07
N GLU A 161 -10.26 -15.49 -0.07
CA GLU A 161 -10.53 -14.72 1.16
C GLU A 161 -10.50 -13.21 0.91
N GLU A 162 -9.62 -12.73 0.04
CA GLU A 162 -9.57 -11.34 -0.39
C GLU A 162 -10.82 -10.96 -1.18
N VAL A 163 -11.31 -11.82 -2.09
CA VAL A 163 -12.58 -11.62 -2.81
C VAL A 163 -13.77 -11.49 -1.85
N LYS A 164 -13.82 -12.29 -0.77
CA LYS A 164 -14.90 -12.21 0.23
C LYS A 164 -14.90 -10.88 0.98
N ASN A 165 -13.70 -10.36 1.30
CA ASN A 165 -13.53 -9.13 2.06
C ASN A 165 -13.38 -7.89 1.18
N PHE A 166 -13.42 -8.06 -0.13
CA PHE A 166 -13.22 -7.00 -1.11
C PHE A 166 -14.29 -5.91 -0.95
N LYS A 167 -13.89 -4.65 -1.10
CA LYS A 167 -14.79 -3.50 -1.09
C LYS A 167 -14.46 -2.63 -2.28
N ILE A 168 -15.50 -2.18 -2.97
CA ILE A 168 -15.38 -1.30 -4.13
C ILE A 168 -15.75 0.12 -3.71
N GLU A 169 -14.84 1.06 -3.94
CA GLU A 169 -15.09 2.48 -3.73
C GLU A 169 -15.60 3.14 -5.03
N GLU A 170 -16.76 3.79 -4.97
CA GLU A 170 -17.39 4.40 -6.15
C GLU A 170 -16.51 5.46 -6.85
N ARG A 171 -15.63 6.13 -6.11
CA ARG A 171 -14.73 7.16 -6.66
C ARG A 171 -13.60 6.57 -7.49
N ASN A 172 -13.16 5.37 -7.13
CA ASN A 172 -12.06 4.65 -7.76
C ASN A 172 -12.54 3.35 -8.43
N PHE A 173 -13.84 3.30 -8.78
CA PHE A 173 -14.54 2.09 -9.19
C PHE A 173 -13.77 1.27 -10.22
N ARG A 174 -13.26 1.92 -11.28
CA ARG A 174 -12.51 1.24 -12.34
C ARG A 174 -11.25 0.54 -11.85
N ALA A 175 -10.46 1.20 -11.01
CA ALA A 175 -9.23 0.64 -10.46
C ALA A 175 -9.53 -0.53 -9.52
N ASP A 176 -10.52 -0.38 -8.65
CA ASP A 176 -10.94 -1.43 -7.73
C ASP A 176 -11.52 -2.65 -8.47
N ALA A 177 -12.28 -2.42 -9.54
CA ALA A 177 -12.82 -3.49 -10.38
C ALA A 177 -11.72 -4.26 -11.12
N GLU A 178 -10.66 -3.59 -11.59
CA GLU A 178 -9.50 -4.25 -12.20
C GLU A 178 -8.73 -5.12 -11.19
N VAL A 179 -8.61 -4.66 -9.94
CA VAL A 179 -8.01 -5.46 -8.85
C VAL A 179 -8.91 -6.66 -8.55
N LEU A 180 -10.21 -6.45 -8.38
CA LEU A 180 -11.19 -7.53 -8.17
C LEU A 180 -11.08 -8.58 -9.26
N TYR A 181 -11.04 -8.18 -10.53
CA TYR A 181 -10.93 -9.10 -11.66
C TYR A 181 -9.70 -10.00 -11.55
N LYS A 182 -8.52 -9.41 -11.29
CA LYS A 182 -7.26 -10.16 -11.13
C LYS A 182 -7.30 -11.11 -9.93
N THR A 183 -7.79 -10.63 -8.79
CA THR A 183 -7.91 -11.44 -7.57
C THR A 183 -8.92 -12.58 -7.78
N TYR A 184 -10.05 -12.32 -8.43
CA TYR A 184 -11.08 -13.32 -8.70
C TYR A 184 -10.59 -14.39 -9.68
N ARG A 185 -9.92 -14.00 -10.78
CA ARG A 185 -9.31 -14.95 -11.73
C ARG A 185 -8.25 -15.83 -11.07
N THR A 186 -7.53 -15.28 -10.10
CA THR A 186 -6.55 -16.05 -9.30
C THR A 186 -7.25 -17.02 -8.35
N ALA A 187 -8.33 -16.59 -7.70
CA ALA A 187 -9.15 -17.40 -6.79
C ALA A 187 -9.90 -18.53 -7.53
N TYR A 188 -10.35 -18.27 -8.75
CA TYR A 188 -11.26 -19.12 -9.51
C TYR A 188 -10.91 -19.14 -11.01
N GLN A 189 -9.90 -19.94 -11.36
CA GLN A 189 -9.31 -19.96 -12.71
C GLN A 189 -10.30 -20.32 -13.84
N ASN A 190 -11.31 -21.14 -13.55
CA ASN A 190 -12.22 -21.71 -14.57
C ASN A 190 -13.63 -21.11 -14.59
N ARG A 191 -13.87 -19.99 -13.90
CA ARG A 191 -15.19 -19.35 -13.89
C ARG A 191 -15.38 -18.47 -15.12
N ASP A 192 -16.61 -18.33 -15.55
CA ASP A 192 -16.97 -17.47 -16.67
C ASP A 192 -16.95 -15.97 -16.26
N GLU A 193 -17.06 -15.09 -17.24
CA GLU A 193 -17.12 -13.63 -17.00
C GLU A 193 -18.42 -13.23 -16.28
N ILE A 194 -19.50 -13.98 -16.49
CA ILE A 194 -20.83 -13.69 -15.93
C ILE A 194 -20.79 -13.79 -14.41
N GLU A 195 -20.18 -14.84 -13.86
CA GLU A 195 -20.01 -15.00 -12.42
C GLU A 195 -19.18 -13.86 -11.79
N ILE A 196 -18.19 -13.32 -12.51
CA ILE A 196 -17.41 -12.17 -12.03
C ILE A 196 -18.29 -10.91 -11.98
N ILE A 197 -19.13 -10.71 -12.99
CA ILE A 197 -20.10 -9.62 -13.03
C ILE A 197 -21.09 -9.75 -11.87
N GLU A 198 -21.65 -10.93 -11.64
CA GLU A 198 -22.56 -11.20 -10.51
C GLU A 198 -21.87 -10.91 -9.16
N LYS A 199 -20.61 -11.30 -9.00
CA LYS A 199 -19.85 -10.98 -7.78
C LYS A 199 -19.65 -9.47 -7.61
N ALA A 200 -19.29 -8.75 -8.67
CA ALA A 200 -19.16 -7.29 -8.60
C ALA A 200 -20.51 -6.62 -8.28
N GLN A 201 -21.60 -7.15 -8.83
CA GLN A 201 -22.96 -6.68 -8.54
C GLN A 201 -23.31 -6.88 -7.05
N GLU A 202 -22.97 -8.02 -6.45
CA GLU A 202 -23.13 -8.28 -5.01
C GLU A 202 -22.38 -7.24 -4.16
N LEU A 203 -21.11 -6.95 -4.52
CA LEU A 203 -20.27 -5.98 -3.81
C LEU A 203 -20.81 -4.53 -3.93
N LEU A 204 -21.49 -4.21 -5.04
CA LEU A 204 -22.09 -2.90 -5.30
C LEU A 204 -23.54 -2.78 -4.81
N ALA A 205 -24.14 -3.82 -4.25
CA ALA A 205 -25.55 -3.84 -3.84
C ALA A 205 -25.91 -2.73 -2.83
N ARG A 206 -24.93 -2.16 -2.14
CA ARG A 206 -25.11 -1.00 -1.24
C ARG A 206 -25.57 0.26 -1.98
N ASN A 207 -25.22 0.40 -3.26
CA ASN A 207 -25.70 1.49 -4.11
C ASN A 207 -26.79 0.97 -5.05
N HIS A 208 -28.05 1.12 -4.64
CA HIS A 208 -29.20 0.65 -5.41
C HIS A 208 -29.25 1.20 -6.84
N ARG A 209 -28.71 2.39 -7.11
CA ARG A 209 -28.72 2.97 -8.46
C ARG A 209 -27.74 2.26 -9.39
N VAL A 210 -26.54 1.99 -8.88
CA VAL A 210 -25.53 1.24 -9.63
C VAL A 210 -25.99 -0.19 -9.85
N TRP A 211 -26.53 -0.82 -8.81
CA TRP A 211 -27.08 -2.17 -8.90
C TRP A 211 -28.20 -2.27 -9.96
N ASP A 212 -29.16 -1.33 -9.95
CA ASP A 212 -30.25 -1.28 -10.93
C ASP A 212 -29.75 -0.99 -12.36
N HIS A 213 -28.71 -0.17 -12.51
CA HIS A 213 -28.04 0.05 -13.80
C HIS A 213 -27.43 -1.24 -14.35
N ILE A 214 -26.70 -1.99 -13.52
CA ILE A 214 -26.10 -3.28 -13.91
C ILE A 214 -27.20 -4.27 -14.29
N GLN A 215 -28.23 -4.43 -13.44
CA GLN A 215 -29.30 -5.41 -13.65
C GLN A 215 -30.04 -5.19 -14.97
N ARG A 216 -30.31 -3.94 -15.36
CA ARG A 216 -31.02 -3.62 -16.61
C ARG A 216 -30.20 -3.86 -17.87
N ASN A 217 -28.88 -3.79 -17.76
CA ASN A 217 -27.96 -3.95 -18.88
C ASN A 217 -27.25 -5.30 -18.85
N MET A 218 -27.64 -6.21 -17.95
CA MET A 218 -26.95 -7.48 -17.72
C MET A 218 -26.81 -8.31 -19.00
N SER A 219 -27.86 -8.37 -19.83
CA SER A 219 -27.86 -9.09 -21.11
C SER A 219 -27.01 -8.42 -22.20
N CYS A 220 -26.60 -7.17 -21.99
CA CYS A 220 -25.83 -6.40 -22.96
C CYS A 220 -24.32 -6.52 -22.72
N TYR A 221 -23.89 -7.04 -21.57
CA TYR A 221 -22.48 -7.18 -21.24
C TYR A 221 -21.92 -8.48 -21.83
N SER A 222 -20.96 -8.35 -22.75
CA SER A 222 -20.26 -9.49 -23.33
C SER A 222 -19.11 -9.97 -22.45
N ASP A 223 -18.46 -9.05 -21.73
CA ASP A 223 -17.38 -9.33 -20.79
C ASP A 223 -17.44 -8.40 -19.56
N PHE A 224 -16.64 -8.73 -18.53
CA PHE A 224 -16.57 -7.95 -17.30
C PHE A 224 -16.09 -6.51 -17.53
N MET A 225 -15.17 -6.28 -18.47
CA MET A 225 -14.58 -4.97 -18.71
C MET A 225 -15.56 -4.00 -19.39
N GLU A 226 -16.46 -4.52 -20.24
CA GLU A 226 -17.57 -3.78 -20.81
C GLU A 226 -18.54 -3.31 -19.72
N MET A 227 -18.88 -4.19 -18.77
CA MET A 227 -19.66 -3.82 -17.60
C MET A 227 -18.97 -2.72 -16.79
N VAL A 228 -17.66 -2.88 -16.51
CA VAL A 228 -16.87 -1.86 -15.78
C VAL A 228 -16.88 -0.51 -16.50
N ALA A 229 -16.70 -0.50 -17.83
CA ALA A 229 -16.75 0.74 -18.61
C ALA A 229 -18.13 1.42 -18.54
N SER A 230 -19.20 0.63 -18.65
CA SER A 230 -20.59 1.11 -18.56
C SER A 230 -20.90 1.70 -17.18
N VAL A 231 -20.53 1.00 -16.11
CA VAL A 231 -20.78 1.45 -14.72
C VAL A 231 -19.93 2.66 -14.35
N ASP A 232 -18.66 2.71 -14.78
CA ASP A 232 -17.78 3.87 -14.56
C ASP A 232 -18.33 5.12 -15.25
N ALA A 233 -18.81 4.98 -16.50
CA ALA A 233 -19.47 6.08 -17.22
C ALA A 233 -20.74 6.54 -16.50
N PHE A 234 -21.55 5.60 -16.02
CA PHE A 234 -22.75 5.89 -15.23
C PHE A 234 -22.41 6.66 -13.94
N LEU A 235 -21.46 6.17 -13.13
CA LEU A 235 -21.02 6.82 -11.88
C LEU A 235 -20.49 8.24 -12.12
N LYS A 236 -19.67 8.44 -13.17
CA LYS A 236 -19.19 9.77 -13.57
C LYS A 236 -20.33 10.70 -13.98
N SER A 237 -21.35 10.19 -14.67
CA SER A 237 -22.53 10.97 -15.05
C SER A 237 -23.37 11.35 -13.82
N GLU A 238 -23.54 10.44 -12.86
CA GLU A 238 -24.26 10.67 -11.62
C GLU A 238 -23.57 11.74 -10.77
N MET A 239 -22.24 11.66 -10.65
CA MET A 239 -21.46 12.64 -9.89
C MET A 239 -21.56 14.04 -10.51
N LYS A 240 -21.56 14.15 -11.84
CA LYS A 240 -21.83 15.42 -12.55
C LYS A 240 -23.25 15.93 -12.29
N ARG A 241 -24.26 15.05 -12.33
CA ARG A 241 -25.66 15.42 -12.07
C ARG A 241 -25.85 15.94 -10.65
N VAL A 242 -25.29 15.27 -9.65
CA VAL A 242 -25.34 15.72 -8.25
C VAL A 242 -24.70 17.10 -8.09
N ASN A 243 -23.57 17.34 -8.77
CA ASN A 243 -22.90 18.65 -8.76
C ASN A 243 -23.73 19.75 -9.42
N ILE A 244 -24.47 19.44 -10.49
CA ILE A 244 -25.34 20.42 -11.18
C ILE A 244 -26.60 20.69 -10.35
N VAL A 245 -27.34 19.64 -9.98
CA VAL A 245 -28.61 19.76 -9.24
C VAL A 245 -28.36 20.36 -7.86
N GLY A 246 -27.32 19.92 -7.14
CA GLY A 246 -26.95 20.49 -5.85
C GLY A 246 -26.56 21.97 -5.91
N ARG A 247 -26.01 22.43 -7.04
CA ARG A 247 -25.74 23.87 -7.26
C ARG A 247 -27.01 24.67 -7.58
N VAL A 248 -27.94 24.09 -8.32
CA VAL A 248 -29.20 24.77 -8.72
C VAL A 248 -30.08 25.03 -7.51
N ASP A 249 -30.18 24.09 -6.56
CA ASP A 249 -31.00 24.26 -5.36
C ASP A 249 -30.36 25.23 -4.36
N ASN A 250 -29.04 25.17 -4.13
CA ASN A 250 -28.37 26.10 -3.22
C ASN A 250 -28.43 27.56 -3.71
N ARG A 251 -28.35 27.80 -5.02
CA ARG A 251 -28.42 29.17 -5.56
C ARG A 251 -29.80 29.79 -5.39
N LYS A 252 -30.88 29.00 -5.55
CA LYS A 252 -32.25 29.46 -5.24
C LYS A 252 -32.45 29.66 -3.74
N MET A 253 -31.93 28.76 -2.91
CA MET A 253 -32.06 28.82 -1.46
C MET A 253 -31.27 29.98 -0.81
N MET A 254 -30.19 30.46 -1.43
CA MET A 254 -29.45 31.64 -0.97
C MET A 254 -30.02 32.98 -1.47
N MET A 255 -30.82 33.00 -2.54
CA MET A 255 -31.42 34.25 -3.01
C MET A 255 -32.64 34.64 -2.16
N GLN A 256 -32.58 35.82 -1.54
CA GLN A 256 -33.68 36.44 -0.81
C GLN A 256 -34.45 37.38 -1.74
N CYS A 257 -35.77 37.22 -1.82
CA CYS A 257 -36.60 38.11 -2.62
C CYS A 257 -36.60 39.53 -2.01
N ASN A 258 -36.26 40.54 -2.81
CA ASN A 258 -36.20 41.95 -2.36
C ASN A 258 -37.55 42.48 -1.86
N PHE A 259 -38.66 42.01 -2.45
CA PHE A 259 -40.03 42.42 -2.06
C PHE A 259 -40.52 41.75 -0.77
N CYS A 260 -40.59 40.40 -0.73
CA CYS A 260 -41.18 39.68 0.40
C CYS A 260 -40.20 39.26 1.51
N LYS A 261 -38.89 39.46 1.29
CA LYS A 261 -37.78 39.06 2.16
C LYS A 261 -37.70 37.55 2.47
N LEU A 262 -38.42 36.69 1.76
CA LEU A 262 -38.29 35.24 1.87
C LEU A 262 -37.22 34.71 0.91
N LYS A 263 -36.52 33.65 1.32
CA LYS A 263 -35.51 32.96 0.51
C LYS A 263 -36.18 31.99 -0.49
N GLY A 264 -35.51 31.65 -1.58
CA GLY A 264 -35.95 30.60 -2.50
C GLY A 264 -36.50 31.05 -3.86
N HIS A 265 -36.70 32.36 -4.09
CA HIS A 265 -37.27 32.88 -5.34
C HIS A 265 -36.82 34.33 -5.64
N LYS A 266 -36.92 34.75 -6.92
CA LYS A 266 -36.62 36.12 -7.36
C LYS A 266 -37.83 37.04 -7.17
N GLU A 267 -37.60 38.36 -7.14
CA GLU A 267 -38.68 39.34 -7.05
C GLU A 267 -39.69 39.26 -8.21
N SER A 268 -39.24 38.91 -9.42
CA SER A 268 -40.10 38.67 -10.59
C SER A 268 -41.03 37.46 -10.43
N GLU A 269 -40.66 36.51 -9.58
CA GLU A 269 -41.40 35.26 -9.28
C GLU A 269 -42.14 35.36 -7.94
N CYS A 270 -42.17 36.54 -7.33
CA CYS A 270 -42.74 36.74 -6.01
C CYS A 270 -44.27 36.77 -6.09
N ASN A 271 -44.92 35.71 -5.59
CA ASN A 271 -46.38 35.65 -5.51
C ASN A 271 -47.00 36.82 -4.73
N LYS A 272 -46.28 37.37 -3.73
CA LYS A 272 -46.69 38.60 -3.02
C LYS A 272 -46.75 39.81 -3.94
N LYS A 273 -45.80 39.94 -4.87
CA LYS A 273 -45.70 41.07 -5.80
C LYS A 273 -46.67 40.90 -6.98
N ALA A 274 -46.82 39.68 -7.48
CA ALA A 274 -47.73 39.37 -8.58
C ALA A 274 -49.22 39.39 -8.17
N GLY A 275 -49.52 39.46 -6.87
CA GLY A 275 -50.91 39.40 -6.37
C GLY A 275 -51.56 38.02 -6.54
N ASN A 276 -50.75 36.98 -6.79
CA ASN A 276 -51.24 35.63 -7.02
C ASN A 276 -51.69 34.98 -5.71
N CYS A 277 -52.69 34.11 -5.81
CA CYS A 277 -53.15 33.33 -4.68
C CYS A 277 -52.05 32.41 -4.15
N PHE A 278 -51.70 32.55 -2.87
CA PHE A 278 -50.68 31.70 -2.24
C PHE A 278 -51.06 30.22 -2.12
N ALA A 279 -52.35 29.89 -2.20
CA ALA A 279 -52.81 28.51 -2.06
C ALA A 279 -52.68 27.72 -3.37
N CYS A 280 -52.99 28.34 -4.52
CA CYS A 280 -53.03 27.67 -5.82
C CYS A 280 -52.10 28.25 -6.89
N GLY A 281 -51.53 29.45 -6.68
CA GLY A 281 -50.63 30.12 -7.62
C GLY A 281 -51.30 30.92 -8.74
N SER A 282 -52.63 30.89 -8.87
CA SER A 282 -53.35 31.60 -9.93
C SER A 282 -53.49 33.11 -9.63
N SER A 283 -53.47 33.92 -10.70
CA SER A 283 -53.86 35.32 -10.66
C SER A 283 -55.39 35.46 -10.61
N GLY A 284 -55.89 36.55 -10.03
CA GLY A 284 -57.32 36.89 -10.05
C GLY A 284 -58.08 36.68 -8.73
N HIS A 285 -57.48 36.10 -7.70
CA HIS A 285 -58.09 36.02 -6.36
C HIS A 285 -57.02 35.99 -5.26
N ARG A 286 -57.37 36.44 -4.05
CA ARG A 286 -56.49 36.30 -2.87
C ARG A 286 -56.71 34.97 -2.18
N MET A 287 -55.77 34.61 -1.29
CA MET A 287 -55.81 33.35 -0.55
C MET A 287 -57.13 33.12 0.20
N LYS A 288 -57.84 34.17 0.64
CA LYS A 288 -59.15 34.07 1.31
C LYS A 288 -60.30 33.71 0.38
N GLU A 289 -60.17 34.03 -0.91
CA GLU A 289 -61.18 33.83 -1.96
C GLU A 289 -60.80 32.66 -2.88
N CYS A 290 -59.88 31.80 -2.43
CA CYS A 290 -59.40 30.70 -3.25
C CYS A 290 -60.48 29.63 -3.37
N PRO A 291 -61.02 29.36 -4.57
CA PRO A 291 -62.03 28.32 -4.75
C PRO A 291 -61.48 26.93 -4.42
N LYS A 292 -60.15 26.74 -4.52
CA LYS A 292 -59.47 25.48 -4.15
C LYS A 292 -59.21 25.33 -2.65
N ARG A 293 -59.57 26.31 -1.81
CA ARG A 293 -59.38 26.20 -0.34
C ARG A 293 -60.48 25.41 0.36
N GLY A 294 -61.66 25.28 -0.27
CA GLY A 294 -62.80 24.57 0.32
C GLY A 294 -62.68 23.05 0.30
N ASP A 295 -61.78 22.48 -0.51
CA ASP A 295 -61.79 21.04 -0.84
C ASP A 295 -60.52 20.28 -0.39
N SER A 296 -59.78 20.82 0.58
CA SER A 296 -58.51 20.24 1.02
C SER A 296 -58.48 19.88 2.51
N SER A 297 -59.54 19.23 2.99
CA SER A 297 -59.48 18.47 4.25
C SER A 297 -58.83 17.08 4.11
N LEU A 298 -58.50 16.59 2.91
CA LEU A 298 -58.00 15.20 2.74
C LEU A 298 -56.84 14.99 1.75
N VAL A 299 -55.95 15.96 1.59
CA VAL A 299 -54.59 15.61 1.14
C VAL A 299 -53.60 16.39 1.99
N LYS A 300 -53.15 15.75 3.08
CA LYS A 300 -51.81 16.03 3.60
C LYS A 300 -50.89 15.87 2.39
N LYS A 301 -50.47 16.99 1.78
CA LYS A 301 -49.33 17.01 0.88
C LYS A 301 -48.22 16.38 1.69
N GLU A 302 -47.95 15.13 1.36
CA GLU A 302 -46.72 14.44 1.68
C GLU A 302 -45.64 15.27 0.98
N VAL A 303 -45.21 16.32 1.68
CA VAL A 303 -43.94 16.97 1.41
C VAL A 303 -42.96 15.82 1.48
N ARG A 304 -42.47 15.40 0.32
CA ARG A 304 -41.29 14.56 0.20
C ARG A 304 -40.25 15.18 1.11
N ARG A 305 -40.13 14.67 2.34
CA ARG A 305 -38.91 14.79 3.11
C ARG A 305 -37.89 14.07 2.25
N VAL A 306 -37.11 14.86 1.52
CA VAL A 306 -35.77 14.42 1.13
C VAL A 306 -35.15 13.95 2.43
N ASN A 307 -34.98 12.63 2.56
CA ASN A 307 -34.26 12.06 3.69
C ASN A 307 -32.90 12.75 3.71
N LYS A 308 -32.70 13.63 4.71
CA LYS A 308 -31.35 13.92 5.18
C LYS A 308 -30.80 12.59 5.65
N ILE A 309 -29.85 12.07 4.90
CA ILE A 309 -28.92 11.05 5.37
C ILE A 309 -28.23 11.68 6.58
N THR A 310 -28.68 11.35 7.77
CA THR A 310 -27.93 11.57 8.99
C THR A 310 -26.89 10.46 9.07
N THR A 311 -25.64 10.85 8.91
CA THR A 311 -24.48 10.13 9.44
C THR A 311 -24.71 9.93 10.94
N ASN A 312 -25.17 8.73 11.33
CA ASN A 312 -24.78 7.97 12.53
C ASN A 312 -25.72 6.79 12.73
N GLY A 313 -25.14 5.61 12.94
CA GLY A 313 -25.79 4.32 12.86
C GLY A 313 -26.52 3.84 14.12
N GLY A 314 -27.04 2.63 14.01
CA GLY A 314 -27.56 1.82 15.10
C GLY A 314 -28.97 1.28 14.81
N TYR A 315 -29.06 0.10 14.19
CA TYR A 315 -30.28 -0.70 14.23
C TYR A 315 -30.22 -1.60 15.48
N LEU A 316 -31.15 -1.39 16.41
CA LEU A 316 -31.53 -2.38 17.42
C LEU A 316 -32.83 -3.03 16.93
N LEU A 317 -32.75 -4.33 16.66
CA LEU A 317 -33.89 -5.19 16.36
C LEU A 317 -34.57 -5.59 17.69
N LYS A 318 -35.90 -5.54 17.70
CA LYS A 318 -36.76 -6.36 18.56
C LYS A 318 -37.46 -7.38 17.67
#